data_AF-A0A2L0ESC1-F1
#
_entry.id   AF-A0A2L0ESC1-F1
#
_cell.length_a   1.000
_cell.length_b   1.000
_cell.length_c   1.000
_cell.angle_alpha   90.00
_cell.angle_beta   90.00
_cell.angle_gamma   90.00
#
_symmetry.space_group_name_H-M   'P 1'
#
loop_
_entity.id
_entity.type
_entity.pdbx_description
1 polymer ?
#
loop_
_entity_poly.entity_id
_entity_poly.type
_entity_poly.pdbx_seq_one_letter_code
_entity_poly.pdbx_strand_id
1 'polypeptide(L)'
;MTDDIVQAALDAAEAKIDKEGWAELPEGRLLTLYAAHDGVSLQVAKIEALLRLDGLLKARSNKGETFLLARKDVFAVALDGGAKGAQARKAGFLG
;
A
#
# COMPACT_ATOMS: atom_id res chain seq x y z
N MET A 1 -12.66 -5.83 -2.10
CA MET A 1 -12.43 -4.49 -2.67
C MET A 1 -12.71 -4.51 -4.17
N THR A 2 -13.37 -3.49 -4.71
CA THR A 2 -13.60 -3.34 -6.16
C THR A 2 -12.39 -2.72 -6.86
N ASP A 3 -12.30 -2.90 -8.17
CA ASP A 3 -11.20 -2.31 -8.96
C ASP A 3 -11.20 -0.78 -8.93
N ASP A 4 -12.38 -0.15 -8.86
CA ASP A 4 -12.52 1.30 -8.77
C ASP A 4 -11.87 1.86 -7.50
N ILE A 5 -12.00 1.17 -6.36
CA ILE A 5 -11.37 1.59 -5.10
C ILE A 5 -9.86 1.45 -5.19
N VAL A 6 -9.36 0.37 -5.79
CA VAL A 6 -7.91 0.18 -5.99
C VAL A 6 -7.36 1.28 -6.88
N GLN A 7 -8.05 1.57 -7.98
CA GLN A 7 -7.64 2.62 -8.91
C GLN A 7 -7.64 3.99 -8.22
N ALA A 8 -8.72 4.35 -7.51
CA ALA A 8 -8.80 5.61 -6.78
C ALA A 8 -7.67 5.77 -5.74
N ALA A 9 -7.31 4.68 -5.04
CA ALA A 9 -6.21 4.69 -4.10
C ALA A 9 -4.84 4.89 -4.78
N LEU A 10 -4.61 4.23 -5.92
CA LEU A 10 -3.39 4.39 -6.70
C LEU A 10 -3.26 5.80 -7.29
N ASP A 11 -4.37 6.36 -7.79
CA ASP A 11 -4.42 7.71 -8.32
C ASP A 11 -4.14 8.75 -7.21
N ALA A 12 -4.76 8.59 -6.04
CA ALA A 12 -4.49 9.43 -4.87
C ALA A 12 -3.06 9.27 -4.34
N ALA A 13 -2.46 8.09 -4.52
CA ALA A 13 -1.07 7.83 -4.21
C ALA A 13 -0.09 8.35 -5.28
N GLU A 14 -0.57 8.93 -6.39
CA GLU A 14 0.26 9.33 -7.54
C GLU A 14 1.14 8.18 -8.05
N ALA A 15 0.63 6.95 -7.99
CA ALA A 15 1.36 5.74 -8.37
C ALA A 15 1.61 5.70 -9.88
N LYS A 16 2.74 5.10 -10.29
CA LYS A 16 3.12 4.92 -11.69
C LYS A 16 3.14 3.46 -12.06
N ILE A 17 2.55 3.12 -13.20
CA ILE A 17 2.56 1.75 -13.71
C ILE A 17 3.85 1.50 -14.49
N ASP A 18 4.59 0.46 -14.10
CA ASP A 18 5.79 0.02 -14.80
C ASP A 18 5.48 -0.89 -16.00
N LYS A 19 6.52 -1.42 -16.65
CA LYS A 19 6.37 -2.31 -17.82
C LYS A 19 5.81 -3.68 -17.47
N GLU A 20 5.88 -4.08 -16.20
CA GLU A 20 5.43 -5.37 -15.69
C GLU A 20 4.01 -5.29 -15.09
N GLY A 21 3.42 -4.09 -15.05
CA GLY A 21 2.08 -3.83 -14.55
C GLY A 21 2.02 -3.49 -13.06
N TRP A 22 3.16 -3.36 -12.38
CA TRP A 22 3.19 -2.88 -11.00
C TRP A 22 2.87 -1.40 -10.95
N ALA A 23 1.92 -1.03 -10.10
CA ALA A 23 1.69 0.34 -9.69
C ALA A 23 2.64 0.66 -8.53
N GLU A 24 3.77 1.31 -8.85
CA GLU A 24 4.78 1.73 -7.89
C GLU A 24 4.42 3.09 -7.30
N LEU A 25 4.54 3.20 -5.99
CA LEU A 25 4.32 4.44 -5.28
C LEU A 25 5.54 5.36 -5.40
N PRO A 26 5.35 6.69 -5.41
CA PRO A 26 6.44 7.63 -5.31
C PRO A 26 7.29 7.40 -4.06
N GLU A 27 8.58 7.73 -4.15
CA GLU A 27 9.50 7.62 -3.01
C GLU A 27 8.95 8.34 -1.77
N GLY A 28 9.04 7.65 -0.63
CA GLY A 28 8.54 8.16 0.65
C GLY A 28 7.04 7.99 0.87
N ARG A 29 6.24 7.62 -0.15
CA ARG A 29 4.86 7.18 0.03
C ARG A 29 4.78 5.68 0.25
N LEU A 30 3.87 5.28 1.13
CA LEU A 30 3.56 3.88 1.42
C LEU A 30 2.05 3.70 1.55
N LEU A 31 1.60 2.46 1.44
CA LEU A 31 0.22 2.06 1.70
C LEU A 31 0.18 1.07 2.85
N THR A 32 -0.98 1.03 3.49
CA THR A 32 -1.40 -0.10 4.31
C THR A 32 -2.67 -0.72 3.74
N LEU A 33 -2.67 -2.04 3.50
CA LEU A 33 -3.84 -2.81 3.10
C LEU A 33 -4.46 -3.48 4.32
N TYR A 34 -5.79 -3.47 4.38
CA TYR A 34 -6.56 -4.18 5.39
C TYR A 34 -7.39 -5.27 4.73
N ALA A 35 -7.15 -6.50 5.15
CA ALA A 35 -7.88 -7.68 4.71
C ALA A 35 -8.57 -8.35 5.89
N ALA A 36 -9.72 -8.97 5.64
CA ALA A 36 -10.41 -9.80 6.60
C ALA A 36 -11.03 -11.01 5.89
N HIS A 37 -10.85 -12.19 6.46
CA HIS A 37 -11.41 -13.44 5.95
C HIS A 37 -11.88 -14.29 7.14
N ASP A 38 -13.14 -14.73 7.11
CA ASP A 38 -13.76 -15.57 8.15
C ASP A 38 -13.51 -15.09 9.60
N GLY A 39 -13.62 -13.77 9.82
CA GLY A 39 -13.44 -13.15 11.14
C GLY A 39 -11.99 -12.92 11.56
N VAL A 40 -11.01 -13.32 10.73
CA VAL A 40 -9.59 -13.05 10.96
C VAL A 40 -9.17 -11.81 10.18
N SER A 41 -8.60 -10.82 10.87
CA SER A 41 -8.09 -9.59 10.25
C SER A 41 -6.58 -9.66 10.02
N LEU A 42 -6.12 -9.14 8.88
CA LEU A 42 -4.71 -8.96 8.54
C LEU A 42 -4.47 -7.52 8.10
N GLN A 43 -3.48 -6.87 8.72
CA GLN A 43 -2.95 -5.59 8.30
C GLN A 43 -1.62 -5.80 7.58
N VAL A 44 -1.53 -5.35 6.33
CA VAL A 44 -0.31 -5.40 5.53
C VAL A 44 0.20 -3.98 5.31
N ALA A 45 1.21 -3.58 6.06
CA ALA A 45 1.72 -2.21 6.08
C ALA A 45 2.99 -2.02 5.24
N LYS A 46 3.35 -0.75 4.99
CA LYS A 46 4.60 -0.35 4.31
C LYS A 46 4.72 -0.90 2.89
N ILE A 47 3.60 -0.92 2.17
CA ILE A 47 3.56 -1.36 0.77
C ILE A 47 4.00 -0.22 -0.14
N GLU A 48 4.94 -0.51 -1.02
CA GLU A 48 5.51 0.42 -2.00
C GLU A 48 5.05 0.16 -3.43
N ALA A 49 4.53 -1.05 -3.72
CA ALA A 49 4.00 -1.37 -5.03
C ALA A 49 2.84 -2.37 -4.96
N LEU A 50 1.87 -2.20 -5.86
CA LEU A 50 0.74 -3.11 -6.02
C LEU A 50 0.67 -3.65 -7.45
N LEU A 51 0.36 -4.93 -7.59
CA LEU A 51 0.05 -5.55 -8.88
C LEU A 51 -1.34 -6.20 -8.79
N ARG A 52 -2.23 -5.75 -9.67
CA ARG A 52 -3.57 -6.32 -9.82
C ARG A 52 -3.49 -7.56 -10.72
N LEU A 53 -4.06 -8.65 -10.23
CA LEU A 53 -4.26 -9.88 -10.98
C LEU A 53 -5.73 -10.27 -10.86
N ASP A 54 -6.22 -11.15 -11.73
CA ASP A 54 -7.62 -11.57 -11.66
C ASP A 54 -7.92 -12.24 -10.30
N GLY A 55 -8.86 -11.66 -9.55
CA GLY A 55 -9.23 -12.08 -8.20
C GLY A 55 -8.18 -11.86 -7.09
N LEU A 56 -6.96 -11.40 -7.42
CA LEU A 56 -5.83 -11.29 -6.49
C LEU A 56 -5.20 -9.90 -6.49
N LEU A 57 -4.62 -9.53 -5.35
CA LEU A 57 -3.78 -8.35 -5.22
C LEU A 57 -2.41 -8.78 -4.69
N LYS A 58 -1.37 -8.53 -5.49
CA LYS A 58 0.02 -8.65 -5.06
C LYS A 58 0.47 -7.33 -4.46
N ALA A 59 1.10 -7.37 -3.30
CA ALA A 59 1.63 -6.20 -2.62
C ALA A 59 3.10 -6.42 -2.26
N ARG A 60 3.96 -5.50 -2.65
CA ARG A 60 5.39 -5.52 -2.30
C ARG A 60 5.66 -4.53 -1.19
N SER A 61 6.25 -4.98 -0.09
CA SER A 61 6.67 -4.10 1.01
C SER A 61 8.00 -3.43 0.70
N ASN A 62 8.28 -2.33 1.40
CA ASN A 62 9.57 -1.64 1.33
C ASN A 62 10.75 -2.45 1.89
N LYS A 63 10.51 -3.68 2.36
CA LYS A 63 11.52 -4.66 2.77
C LYS A 63 11.69 -5.81 1.76
N GLY A 64 10.99 -5.76 0.62
CA GLY A 64 11.03 -6.79 -0.40
C GLY A 64 10.12 -7.99 -0.11
N GLU A 65 9.28 -7.95 0.92
CA GLU A 65 8.29 -9.01 1.15
C GLU A 65 7.17 -8.89 0.11
N THR A 66 6.67 -10.03 -0.36
CA THR A 66 5.54 -10.06 -1.29
C THR A 66 4.35 -10.74 -0.61
N PHE A 67 3.23 -10.02 -0.54
CA PHE A 67 1.96 -10.53 -0.04
C PHE A 67 1.04 -10.84 -1.22
N LEU A 68 0.39 -11.99 -1.16
CA LEU A 68 -0.65 -12.42 -2.09
C LEU A 68 -1.99 -12.39 -1.34
N LEU A 69 -2.87 -11.48 -1.72
CA LEU A 69 -4.14 -11.26 -1.05
C LEU A 69 -5.29 -11.56 -2.01
N ALA A 70 -6.32 -12.23 -1.52
CA ALA A 70 -7.58 -12.33 -2.25
C ALA A 70 -8.24 -10.95 -2.30
N ARG A 71 -8.50 -10.43 -3.51
CA ARG A 71 -9.03 -9.07 -3.70
C ARG A 71 -10.38 -8.88 -2.99
N LYS A 72 -11.18 -9.95 -2.91
CA LYS A 72 -12.47 -9.96 -2.21
C LYS A 72 -12.35 -9.68 -0.71
N ASP A 73 -11.25 -10.12 -0.09
CA ASP A 73 -11.03 -10.07 1.35
C ASP A 73 -10.32 -8.78 1.79
N VAL A 74 -9.65 -8.08 0.86
CA VAL A 74 -9.19 -6.71 1.10
C VAL A 74 -10.42 -5.80 1.15
N PHE A 75 -10.61 -5.06 2.23
CA PHE A 75 -11.77 -4.20 2.42
C PHE A 75 -11.41 -2.71 2.52
N ALA A 76 -10.16 -2.39 2.84
CA ALA A 76 -9.70 -1.01 2.91
C ALA A 76 -8.22 -0.87 2.54
N VAL A 77 -7.85 0.34 2.15
CA VAL A 77 -6.48 0.79 1.96
C VAL A 77 -6.32 2.14 2.63
N ALA A 78 -5.23 2.31 3.38
CA ALA A 78 -4.81 3.60 3.90
C ALA A 78 -3.59 4.06 3.11
N LEU A 79 -3.58 5.34 2.75
CA LEU A 79 -2.40 6.02 2.25
C LEU A 79 -1.61 6.49 3.47
N ASP A 80 -0.42 5.94 3.66
CA ASP A 80 0.44 6.36 4.75
C ASP A 80 0.94 7.78 4.42
N GLY A 81 0.86 8.68 5.41
CA GLY A 81 1.33 10.05 5.31
C GLY A 81 2.85 10.12 5.19
N GLY A 82 3.36 9.89 3.99
CA GLY A 82 4.74 10.16 3.61
C GLY A 82 4.90 11.64 3.30
N ALA A 83 5.57 12.39 4.18
CA ALA A 83 5.82 13.80 3.96
C ALA A 83 6.59 14.00 2.64
N LYS A 84 6.07 14.86 1.75
CA LYS A 84 6.90 15.51 0.72
C LYS A 84 7.91 16.39 1.48
N GLY A 85 9.05 15.82 1.85
CA GLY A 85 10.10 16.48 2.61
C GLY A 85 10.25 15.92 4.02
N ALA A 86 11.50 15.62 4.37
CA ALA A 86 11.93 15.14 5.67
C ALA A 86 11.26 15.89 6.84
N GLN A 87 10.46 15.18 7.63
CA GLN A 87 10.22 15.56 9.01
C GLN A 87 10.24 14.30 9.87
N ALA A 88 11.44 13.72 9.98
CA ALA A 88 11.82 13.00 11.17
C ALA A 88 11.44 13.89 12.36
N ARG A 89 10.50 13.44 13.19
CA ARG A 89 10.21 14.12 14.45
C ARG A 89 11.54 14.19 15.20
N LYS A 90 12.11 15.37 15.35
CA LYS A 90 13.17 15.61 16.34
C LYS A 90 12.49 15.41 17.69
N ALA A 91 12.53 14.19 18.21
CA ALA A 91 12.20 13.94 19.60
C ALA A 91 13.16 14.80 20.43
N GLY A 92 12.60 15.80 21.10
CA GLY A 92 13.37 16.75 21.88
C GLY A 92 14.02 16.07 23.06
N PHE A 93 15.36 16.04 23.03
CA PHE A 93 16.20 16.14 24.22
C PHE A 93 17.36 17.05 23.83
N LEU A 94 17.18 18.35 24.12
CA LEU A 94 18.30 19.26 24.34
C LEU A 94 18.56 19.21 25.85
N GLY A 95 19.64 18.54 26.22
CA GLY A 95 20.32 18.60 27.51
C GLY A 95 21.81 18.62 27.23
#